data_AF-A0AAV4W7Y4-F1
#
_entry.id   AF-A0AAV4W7Y4-F1
#
_cell.length_a   1.000
_cell.length_b   1.000
_cell.length_c   1.000
_cell.angle_alpha   90.00
_cell.angle_beta   90.00
_cell.angle_gamma   90.00
#
_symmetry.space_group_name_H-M   'P 1'
#
loop_
_entity.id
_entity.type
_entity.pdbx_description
1 polymer ?
#
loop_
_entity_poly.entity_id
_entity_poly.type
_entity_poly.pdbx_seq_one_letter_code
_entity_poly.pdbx_strand_id
1 'polypeptide(L)'
;MSIETNNWEELRREARQLENEIDLKLVSFSKLGTSYGSQEYRNENSDTVPLLSSTNSDHMFETMALEIEQLLSKLTDVNDKMISYCQTQAVPGSTVTHTLQRHRDILQDCTHEFQKTKANIQARKEREQLLSSVRKDIDAYKSSSGLNRRTDLYLKEHEHLRK
;
A
#
# COMPACT_ATOMS: atom_id res chain seq x y z
N MET A 1 -20.54 -41.01 0.44
CA MET A 1 -19.73 -40.53 -0.70
C MET A 1 -20.10 -39.11 -1.13
N SER A 2 -21.33 -38.62 -0.93
CA SER A 2 -21.77 -37.27 -1.37
C SER A 2 -21.39 -36.09 -0.45
N ILE A 3 -21.06 -36.35 0.82
CA ILE A 3 -20.74 -35.29 1.80
C ILE A 3 -19.31 -34.75 1.58
N GLU A 4 -18.36 -35.63 1.28
CA GLU A 4 -16.95 -35.27 1.04
C GLU A 4 -16.78 -34.46 -0.25
N THR A 5 -17.52 -34.82 -1.31
CA THR A 5 -17.52 -34.06 -2.57
C THR A 5 -18.11 -32.65 -2.41
N ASN A 6 -19.14 -32.50 -1.57
CA ASN A 6 -19.72 -31.18 -1.26
C ASN A 6 -18.72 -30.30 -0.50
N ASN A 7 -18.01 -30.86 0.48
CA ASN A 7 -17.00 -30.13 1.26
C ASN A 7 -15.85 -29.61 0.38
N TRP A 8 -15.38 -30.39 -0.59
CA TRP A 8 -14.38 -29.94 -1.56
C TRP A 8 -14.89 -28.83 -2.50
N GLU A 9 -16.13 -28.94 -2.98
CA GLU A 9 -16.75 -27.91 -3.83
C GLU A 9 -16.90 -26.58 -3.08
N GLU A 10 -17.26 -26.65 -1.80
CA GLU A 10 -17.39 -25.50 -0.90
C GLU A 10 -16.05 -24.81 -0.67
N LEU A 11 -15.00 -25.55 -0.30
CA LEU A 11 -13.65 -25.00 -0.13
C LEU A 11 -13.13 -24.31 -1.40
N ARG A 12 -13.35 -24.91 -2.57
CA ARG A 12 -12.97 -24.28 -3.85
C ARG A 12 -13.73 -22.99 -4.13
N ARG A 13 -15.02 -22.95 -3.79
CA ARG A 13 -15.84 -21.75 -3.96
C ARG A 13 -15.38 -20.64 -3.03
N GLU A 14 -15.12 -20.97 -1.77
CA GLU A 14 -14.60 -20.04 -0.77
C GLU A 14 -13.22 -19.48 -1.17
N ALA A 15 -12.29 -20.35 -1.59
CA ALA A 15 -10.98 -19.94 -2.06
C ALA A 15 -11.08 -18.94 -3.22
N ARG A 16 -11.89 -19.23 -4.25
CA ARG A 16 -12.09 -18.29 -5.38
C ARG A 16 -12.70 -16.96 -4.95
N GLN A 17 -13.62 -16.97 -3.98
CA GLN A 17 -14.22 -15.74 -3.48
C GLN A 17 -13.17 -14.88 -2.77
N LEU A 18 -12.36 -15.49 -1.90
CA LEU A 18 -11.27 -14.81 -1.21
C LEU A 18 -10.21 -14.29 -2.21
N GLU A 19 -9.81 -15.09 -3.20
CA GLU A 19 -8.89 -14.68 -4.26
C GLU A 19 -9.38 -13.42 -4.98
N ASN A 20 -10.65 -13.40 -5.41
CA ASN A 20 -11.23 -12.24 -6.10
C ASN A 20 -11.29 -11.01 -5.18
N GLU A 21 -11.62 -11.19 -3.90
CA GLU A 21 -11.68 -10.08 -2.95
C GLU A 21 -10.28 -9.50 -2.68
N ILE A 22 -9.27 -10.37 -2.55
CA ILE A 22 -7.87 -9.97 -2.38
C ILE A 22 -7.40 -9.19 -3.61
N ASP A 23 -7.64 -9.67 -4.83
CA ASP A 23 -7.26 -8.99 -6.08
C ASP A 23 -7.85 -7.57 -6.16
N LEU A 24 -9.16 -7.43 -5.90
CA LEU A 24 -9.84 -6.13 -5.90
C LEU A 24 -9.25 -5.16 -4.86
N LYS A 25 -8.92 -5.66 -3.66
CA LYS A 25 -8.30 -4.86 -2.60
C LYS A 25 -6.84 -4.52 -2.94
N LEU A 26 -6.07 -5.41 -3.54
CA LEU A 26 -4.69 -5.15 -3.99
C LEU A 26 -4.64 -4.03 -5.03
N VAL A 27 -5.55 -4.05 -6.00
CA VAL A 27 -5.69 -2.97 -6.99
C VAL A 27 -5.96 -1.63 -6.31
N SER A 28 -6.88 -1.60 -5.34
CA SER A 28 -7.21 -0.37 -4.59
C SER A 28 -6.07 0.09 -3.69
N PHE A 29 -5.37 -0.84 -3.05
CA PHE A 29 -4.23 -0.60 -2.19
C PHE A 29 -3.04 -0.03 -2.96
N SER A 30 -2.76 -0.56 -4.15
CA SER A 30 -1.73 -0.05 -5.07
C SER A 30 -2.04 1.37 -5.55
N LYS A 31 -3.31 1.68 -5.85
CA LYS A 31 -3.73 3.05 -6.20
C LYS A 31 -3.43 4.04 -5.08
N LEU A 32 -3.74 3.70 -3.84
CA LEU A 32 -3.43 4.57 -2.69
C LEU A 32 -1.93 4.82 -2.57
N GLY A 33 -1.13 3.78 -2.80
CA GLY A 33 0.32 3.89 -2.84
C GLY A 33 0.89 4.83 -3.88
N THR A 34 0.31 4.81 -5.07
CA THR A 34 0.74 5.70 -6.16
C THR A 34 0.32 7.14 -5.95
N SER A 35 -0.82 7.40 -5.32
CA SER A 35 -1.27 8.78 -5.04
C SER A 35 -0.33 9.58 -4.14
N TYR A 36 0.46 8.95 -3.27
CA TYR A 36 1.47 9.63 -2.45
C TYR A 36 2.54 10.36 -3.29
N GLY A 37 2.94 9.82 -4.45
CA GLY A 37 4.02 10.39 -5.26
C GLY A 37 3.60 11.47 -6.27
N SER A 38 2.33 11.55 -6.64
CA SER A 38 1.86 12.48 -7.69
C SER A 38 1.55 13.89 -7.18
N GLN A 39 1.49 14.08 -5.86
CA GLN A 39 1.15 15.37 -5.25
C GLN A 39 2.35 16.35 -5.21
N GLU A 40 3.57 15.84 -5.40
CA GLU A 40 4.84 16.56 -5.25
C GLU A 40 5.09 17.64 -6.32
N TYR A 41 4.52 17.51 -7.53
CA TYR A 41 4.77 18.44 -8.64
C TYR A 41 3.72 19.54 -8.84
N ARG A 42 2.62 19.56 -8.08
CA ARG A 42 1.53 20.52 -8.28
C ARG A 42 1.47 21.66 -7.28
N ASN A 43 2.35 21.69 -6.28
CA ASN A 43 2.18 22.61 -5.17
C ASN A 43 3.44 23.40 -4.81
N GLU A 44 3.89 24.20 -5.76
CA GLU A 44 4.91 25.24 -5.52
C GLU A 44 4.34 26.48 -4.79
N ASN A 45 3.03 26.52 -4.46
CA ASN A 45 2.35 27.75 -4.00
C ASN A 45 1.23 27.58 -2.94
N SER A 46 1.25 26.56 -2.07
CA SER A 46 0.22 26.48 -1.03
C SER A 46 0.74 25.93 0.30
N ASP A 47 0.88 26.85 1.25
CA ASP A 47 1.00 26.63 2.71
C ASP A 47 -0.22 25.90 3.34
N THR A 48 -1.05 25.22 2.55
CA THR A 48 -2.29 24.61 3.04
C THR A 48 -2.54 23.20 2.52
N VAL A 49 -1.50 22.37 2.32
CA VAL A 49 -1.76 20.91 2.28
C VAL A 49 -2.09 20.50 3.70
N PRO A 50 -3.36 20.12 4.02
CA PRO A 50 -3.72 19.86 5.40
C PRO A 50 -2.95 18.63 5.89
N LEU A 51 -2.16 18.77 6.96
CA LEU A 51 -1.55 17.64 7.69
C LEU A 51 -2.57 16.52 7.95
N LEU A 52 -3.84 16.89 8.13
CA LEU A 52 -4.99 16.00 8.30
C LEU A 52 -5.26 15.10 7.09
N SER A 53 -4.94 15.53 5.87
CA SER A 53 -5.10 14.72 4.66
C SER A 53 -4.08 13.57 4.61
N SER A 54 -2.86 13.83 5.09
CA SER A 54 -1.78 12.84 5.15
C SER A 54 -2.01 11.82 6.27
N THR A 55 -2.48 12.26 7.44
CA THR A 55 -2.83 11.34 8.54
C THR A 55 -4.04 10.47 8.20
N ASN A 56 -5.05 11.00 7.50
CA ASN A 56 -6.19 10.21 7.07
C ASN A 56 -5.82 9.15 6.03
N SER A 57 -4.97 9.50 5.04
CA SER A 57 -4.49 8.53 4.06
C SER A 57 -3.61 7.45 4.69
N ASP A 58 -2.85 7.79 5.73
CA ASP A 58 -2.06 6.85 6.52
C ASP A 58 -2.94 5.83 7.26
N HIS A 59 -3.98 6.30 7.95
CA HIS A 59 -4.92 5.41 8.63
C HIS A 59 -5.68 4.50 7.65
N MET A 60 -6.09 5.04 6.49
CA MET A 60 -6.72 4.23 5.44
C MET A 60 -5.77 3.16 4.89
N PHE A 61 -4.51 3.51 4.69
CA PHE A 61 -3.48 2.57 4.26
C PHE A 61 -3.28 1.44 5.28
N GLU A 62 -3.09 1.77 6.56
CA GLU A 62 -2.93 0.79 7.63
C GLU A 62 -4.14 -0.15 7.72
N THR A 63 -5.34 0.41 7.63
CA THR A 63 -6.60 -0.35 7.67
C THR A 63 -6.71 -1.33 6.50
N MET A 64 -6.45 -0.88 5.27
CA MET A 64 -6.49 -1.78 4.11
C MET A 64 -5.38 -2.82 4.14
N ALA A 65 -4.20 -2.49 4.65
CA ALA A 65 -3.12 -3.46 4.83
C ALA A 65 -3.57 -4.58 5.78
N LEU A 66 -4.16 -4.23 6.93
CA LEU A 66 -4.68 -5.19 7.89
C LEU A 66 -5.81 -6.05 7.30
N GLU A 67 -6.73 -5.46 6.54
CA GLU A 67 -7.80 -6.21 5.87
C GLU A 67 -7.25 -7.22 4.85
N ILE A 68 -6.26 -6.83 4.04
CA ILE A 68 -5.63 -7.75 3.09
C ILE A 68 -4.88 -8.86 3.82
N GLU A 69 -4.16 -8.55 4.90
CA GLU A 69 -3.49 -9.56 5.74
C GLU A 69 -4.49 -10.57 6.33
N GLN A 70 -5.64 -10.10 6.80
CA GLN A 70 -6.70 -10.98 7.30
C GLN A 70 -7.29 -11.87 6.20
N LEU A 71 -7.49 -11.34 4.98
CA LEU A 71 -7.98 -12.12 3.85
C LEU A 71 -6.95 -13.17 3.39
N LEU A 72 -5.67 -12.80 3.32
CA LEU A 72 -4.58 -13.72 3.00
C LEU A 72 -4.46 -14.83 4.05
N SER A 73 -4.63 -14.50 5.34
CA SER A 73 -4.68 -15.50 6.41
C SER A 73 -5.84 -16.47 6.22
N LYS A 74 -7.05 -15.97 5.94
CA LYS A 74 -8.22 -16.83 5.67
C LYS A 74 -8.01 -17.72 4.44
N LEU A 75 -7.44 -17.18 3.35
CA LEU A 75 -7.15 -17.97 2.16
C LEU A 75 -6.10 -19.05 2.44
N THR A 76 -5.13 -18.77 3.31
CA THR A 76 -4.16 -19.76 3.79
C THR A 76 -4.87 -20.89 4.54
N ASP A 77 -5.77 -20.56 5.47
CA ASP A 77 -6.53 -21.56 6.23
C ASP A 77 -7.41 -22.44 5.31
N VAL A 78 -8.04 -21.84 4.30
CA VAL A 78 -8.84 -22.59 3.30
C VAL A 78 -7.93 -23.50 2.48
N ASN A 79 -6.77 -23.02 2.03
CA ASN A 79 -5.80 -23.83 1.32
C ASN A 79 -5.28 -25.00 2.18
N ASP A 80 -5.05 -24.80 3.47
CA ASP A 80 -4.62 -25.86 4.38
C ASP A 80 -5.71 -26.93 4.59
N LYS A 81 -6.98 -26.52 4.66
CA LYS A 81 -8.13 -27.45 4.65
C LYS A 81 -8.20 -28.24 3.34
N MET A 82 -7.94 -27.59 2.20
CA MET A 82 -7.89 -28.25 0.89
C MET A 82 -6.73 -29.26 0.80
N ILE A 83 -5.55 -28.93 1.35
CA ILE A 83 -4.42 -29.86 1.47
C ILE A 83 -4.80 -31.07 2.33
N SER A 84 -5.40 -30.82 3.49
CA SER A 84 -5.85 -31.86 4.41
C SER A 84 -6.85 -32.80 3.73
N TYR A 85 -7.81 -32.26 2.99
CA TYR A 85 -8.75 -33.04 2.19
C TYR A 85 -8.03 -33.96 1.18
N CYS A 86 -7.05 -33.44 0.43
CA CYS A 86 -6.24 -34.24 -0.49
C CYS A 86 -5.49 -35.39 0.22
N GLN A 87 -4.97 -35.13 1.42
CA GLN A 87 -4.24 -36.13 2.21
C GLN A 87 -5.16 -37.23 2.78
N THR A 88 -6.44 -36.92 3.02
CA THR A 88 -7.42 -37.94 3.42
C THR A 88 -7.85 -38.87 2.29
N GLN A 89 -7.59 -38.51 1.02
CA GLN A 89 -7.89 -39.37 -0.12
C GLN A 89 -6.74 -40.36 -0.39
N ALA A 90 -7.06 -41.65 -0.48
CA ALA A 90 -6.06 -42.69 -0.76
C ALA A 90 -5.32 -42.49 -2.10
N VAL A 91 -6.02 -41.96 -3.11
CA VAL A 91 -5.45 -41.47 -4.37
C VAL A 91 -6.22 -40.21 -4.77
N PRO A 92 -5.68 -38.99 -4.55
CA PRO A 92 -6.34 -37.78 -5.00
C PRO A 92 -6.37 -37.74 -6.54
N GLY A 93 -7.53 -37.44 -7.11
CA GLY A 93 -7.69 -37.32 -8.56
C GLY A 93 -6.81 -36.20 -9.14
N SER A 94 -6.27 -36.39 -10.35
CA SER A 94 -5.40 -35.42 -11.04
C SER A 94 -5.97 -33.99 -11.11
N THR A 95 -7.29 -33.86 -11.28
CA THR A 95 -7.97 -32.56 -11.28
C THR A 95 -7.93 -31.86 -9.91
N VAL A 96 -8.03 -32.63 -8.82
CA VAL A 96 -8.01 -32.12 -7.44
C VAL A 96 -6.61 -31.61 -7.11
N THR A 97 -5.56 -32.36 -7.46
CA THR A 97 -4.17 -31.96 -7.21
C THR A 97 -3.77 -30.74 -8.03
N HIS A 98 -4.15 -30.66 -9.30
CA HIS A 98 -3.91 -29.48 -10.13
C HIS A 98 -4.64 -28.24 -9.62
N THR A 99 -5.90 -28.40 -9.20
CA THR A 99 -6.69 -27.28 -8.64
C THR A 99 -6.05 -26.75 -7.37
N LEU A 100 -5.64 -27.64 -6.46
CA LEU A 100 -4.94 -27.24 -5.24
C LEU A 100 -3.62 -26.52 -5.55
N GLN A 101 -2.82 -27.02 -6.48
CA GLN A 101 -1.58 -26.36 -6.88
C GLN A 101 -1.84 -24.93 -7.35
N ARG A 102 -2.84 -24.73 -8.21
CA ARG A 102 -3.24 -23.39 -8.68
C ARG A 102 -3.62 -22.46 -7.53
N HIS A 103 -4.38 -22.93 -6.55
CA HIS A 103 -4.76 -22.10 -5.40
C HIS A 103 -3.55 -21.73 -4.52
N ARG A 104 -2.54 -22.60 -4.43
CA ARG A 104 -1.27 -22.27 -3.73
C ARG A 104 -0.45 -21.23 -4.50
N ASP A 105 -0.36 -21.38 -5.81
CA ASP A 105 0.36 -20.45 -6.68
C ASP A 105 -0.28 -19.04 -6.60
N ILE A 106 -1.61 -18.96 -6.67
CA ILE A 106 -2.34 -17.69 -6.54
C ILE A 106 -2.13 -17.06 -5.16
N LEU A 107 -2.24 -17.83 -4.07
CA LEU A 107 -1.98 -17.31 -2.73
C LEU A 107 -0.56 -16.74 -2.61
N GLN A 108 0.43 -17.44 -3.18
CA GLN A 108 1.82 -16.98 -3.18
C GLN A 108 1.98 -15.69 -3.99
N ASP A 109 1.38 -15.61 -5.18
CA ASP A 109 1.42 -14.43 -6.03
C ASP A 109 0.76 -13.21 -5.36
N CYS A 110 -0.45 -13.39 -4.82
CA CYS A 110 -1.15 -12.33 -4.07
C CYS A 110 -0.35 -11.86 -2.84
N THR A 111 0.25 -12.79 -2.09
CA THR A 111 1.09 -12.45 -0.93
C THR A 111 2.32 -11.66 -1.35
N HIS A 112 2.99 -12.10 -2.42
CA HIS A 112 4.18 -11.42 -2.91
C HIS A 112 3.85 -10.02 -3.45
N GLU A 113 2.76 -9.89 -4.21
CA GLU A 113 2.29 -8.58 -4.70
C GLU A 113 1.95 -7.64 -3.55
N PHE A 114 1.23 -8.14 -2.53
CA PHE A 114 0.91 -7.37 -1.33
C PHE A 114 2.18 -6.83 -0.66
N GLN A 115 3.15 -7.70 -0.38
CA GLN A 115 4.39 -7.32 0.29
C GLN A 115 5.20 -6.33 -0.53
N LYS A 116 5.31 -6.56 -1.85
CA LYS A 116 6.00 -5.65 -2.77
C LYS A 116 5.34 -4.27 -2.77
N THR A 117 4.01 -4.22 -2.84
CA THR A 117 3.25 -2.96 -2.85
C THR A 117 3.39 -2.24 -1.51
N LYS A 118 3.20 -2.95 -0.39
CA LYS A 118 3.38 -2.41 0.97
C LYS A 118 4.77 -1.81 1.17
N ALA A 119 5.82 -2.55 0.79
CA ALA A 119 7.20 -2.08 0.87
C ALA A 119 7.47 -0.85 -0.01
N ASN A 120 6.92 -0.81 -1.23
CA ASN A 120 7.06 0.34 -2.12
C ASN A 120 6.45 1.60 -1.51
N ILE A 121 5.26 1.48 -0.91
CA ILE A 121 4.54 2.59 -0.31
C ILE A 121 5.26 3.10 0.94
N GLN A 122 5.71 2.18 1.79
CA GLN A 122 6.49 2.51 2.98
C GLN A 122 7.78 3.26 2.63
N ALA A 123 8.53 2.79 1.62
CA ALA A 123 9.74 3.46 1.15
C ALA A 123 9.47 4.88 0.61
N ARG A 124 8.33 5.09 -0.07
CA ARG A 124 7.91 6.43 -0.53
C ARG A 124 7.57 7.35 0.64
N LYS A 125 6.83 6.83 1.63
CA LYS A 125 6.47 7.58 2.84
C LYS A 125 7.70 8.02 3.63
N GLU A 126 8.66 7.12 3.83
CA GLU A 126 9.93 7.44 4.50
C GLU A 126 10.71 8.52 3.75
N ARG A 127 10.77 8.43 2.42
CA ARG A 127 11.38 9.47 1.57
C ARG A 127 10.69 10.82 1.75
N GLU A 128 9.36 10.86 1.77
CA GLU A 128 8.58 12.10 1.96
C GLU A 128 8.84 12.72 3.33
N GLN A 129 8.88 11.91 4.40
CA GLN A 129 9.18 12.39 5.75
C GLN A 129 10.58 13.03 5.84
N LEU A 130 11.58 12.40 5.20
CA LEU A 130 12.94 12.95 5.14
C LEU A 130 12.97 14.28 4.36
N LEU A 131 12.32 14.36 3.19
CA LEU A 131 12.26 15.60 2.40
C LEU A 131 11.50 16.72 3.12
N SER A 132 10.42 16.39 3.82
CA SER A 132 9.66 17.34 4.65
C SER A 132 10.52 17.90 5.79
N SER A 133 11.32 17.05 6.46
CA SER A 133 12.26 17.49 7.49
C SER A 133 13.31 18.44 6.93
N VAL A 134 13.94 18.08 5.81
CA VAL A 134 14.95 18.92 5.16
C VAL A 134 14.36 20.27 4.71
N ARG A 135 13.13 20.30 4.18
CA ARG A 135 12.44 21.54 3.81
C ARG A 135 12.29 22.46 5.03
N LYS A 136 11.82 21.92 6.16
CA LYS A 136 11.66 22.68 7.42
C LYS A 136 12.99 23.22 7.92
N ASP A 137 14.06 22.43 7.85
CA ASP A 137 15.40 22.88 8.26
C ASP A 137 15.92 24.00 7.35
N ILE A 138 15.71 23.91 6.03
CA ILE A 138 16.06 24.96 5.07
C ILE A 138 15.28 26.25 5.35
N ASP A 139 13.97 26.15 5.57
CA ASP A 139 13.11 27.30 5.82
C ASP A 139 13.44 27.96 7.18
N ALA A 140 13.75 27.17 8.20
CA ALA A 140 14.26 27.64 9.48
C ALA A 140 15.62 28.34 9.34
N TYR A 141 16.53 27.78 8.53
CA TYR A 141 17.82 28.42 8.25
C TYR A 141 17.66 29.74 7.48
N LYS A 142 16.85 29.80 6.43
CA LYS A 142 16.58 31.04 5.68
C LYS A 142 15.95 32.12 6.57
N SER A 143 15.06 31.73 7.47
CA SER A 143 14.38 32.64 8.40
C SER A 143 15.31 33.14 9.50
N SER A 144 16.16 32.27 10.07
CA SER A 144 17.09 32.60 11.15
C SER A 144 18.33 33.35 10.69
N SER A 145 18.85 33.05 9.50
CA SER A 145 20.03 33.69 8.92
C SER A 145 19.79 35.14 8.47
N GLY A 146 18.53 35.61 8.50
CA GLY A 146 18.16 36.97 8.11
C GLY A 146 18.50 37.30 6.65
N LEU A 147 18.90 36.31 5.84
CA LEU A 147 19.29 36.51 4.44
C LEU A 147 18.15 37.13 3.63
N ASN A 148 16.90 36.73 3.87
CA ASN A 148 15.73 37.35 3.23
C ASN A 148 15.61 38.82 3.63
N ARG A 149 15.67 39.12 4.94
CA ARG A 149 15.62 40.49 5.47
C ARG A 149 16.75 41.38 4.93
N ARG A 150 17.95 40.82 4.80
CA ARG A 150 19.14 41.51 4.30
C ARG A 150 19.09 41.73 2.78
N THR A 151 18.59 40.74 2.03
CA THR A 151 18.41 40.83 0.58
C THR A 151 17.31 41.82 0.23
N ASP A 152 16.17 41.78 0.93
CA ASP A 152 15.08 42.77 0.79
C ASP A 152 15.53 44.19 1.16
N LEU A 153 16.41 44.34 2.18
CA LEU A 153 16.99 45.64 2.53
C LEU A 153 17.82 46.21 1.37
N TYR A 154 18.74 45.42 0.81
CA TYR A 154 19.59 45.87 -0.31
C TYR A 154 18.77 46.18 -1.58
N LEU A 155 17.74 45.39 -1.87
CA LEU A 155 16.81 45.66 -2.97
C LEU A 155 16.10 47.00 -2.79
N LYS A 156 15.64 47.29 -1.57
CA LYS A 156 14.99 48.56 -1.23
C LYS A 156 15.96 49.75 -1.33
N GLU A 157 17.20 49.60 -0.85
CA GLU A 157 18.22 50.65 -0.99
C GLU A 157 18.54 50.96 -2.46
N HIS A 158 18.60 49.93 -3.33
CA HIS A 158 18.83 50.12 -4.77
C HIS A 158 17.67 50.79 -5.51
N GLU A 159 16.44 50.73 -4.98
CA GLU A 159 15.31 51.55 -5.47
C GLU A 159 15.44 53.00 -5.06
N HIS A 160 15.85 53.27 -3.81
CA HIS A 160 16.01 54.63 -3.29
C HIS A 160 17.14 55.40 -3.99
N LEU A 161 18.20 54.71 -4.41
CA LEU A 161 19.33 55.31 -5.15
C LEU A 161 19.02 55.63 -6.62
N ARG A 162 17.86 55.22 -7.14
CA ARG A 162 17.43 55.44 -8.53
C ARG A 162 16.44 56.59 -8.73
N LYS A 163 16.17 57.37 -7.69
CA LYS A 163 15.44 58.66 -7.78
C LYS A 163 16.41 59.81 -7.54
#